data_AF-A0ABD3ILK7-F1
#
_entry.id   AF-A0ABD3ILK7-F1
#
_cell.length_a   1.000
_cell.length_b   1.000
_cell.length_c   1.000
_cell.angle_alpha   90.00
_cell.angle_beta   90.00
_cell.angle_gamma   90.00
#
_symmetry.space_group_name_H-M   'P 1'
#
loop_
_entity.id
_entity.type
_entity.pdbx_description
1 polymer ?
#
loop_
_entity_poly.entity_id
_entity_poly.type
_entity_poly.pdbx_seq_one_letter_code
_entity_poly.pdbx_strand_id
1 'polypeptide(L)'
;MLAHNLLLPSPSSSSPSPFAFDPHRRRLPPHHPLFSDAASPARLAGASRRIKFLPLKSSFWETIRSGFLKDSATQIVDPPTSPEEEEEILPQEFLLFEKTLPDGSLEQIMFSSGGDVDVYDLQALCDKVGWPRRPLSKLAAALKNSYIVATLHSIRHSPESDESAQTKLIGMARATSDHAFNATIWDVLVDPSYQGQGLGKTLVENLIRTLLQRDIGNISLFADSKVVDFYRNLGFEADPEGIKGMFWYPKY
;
A
#
# COMPACT_ATOMS: atom_id res chain seq x y z
N MET A 1 -12.41 -7.31 10.69
CA MET A 1 -13.44 -6.71 9.82
C MET A 1 -12.93 -6.81 8.40
N LEU A 2 -13.37 -7.84 7.67
CA LEU A 2 -13.20 -7.90 6.22
C LEU A 2 -14.35 -7.14 5.57
N ALA A 3 -14.07 -6.64 4.37
CA ALA A 3 -14.84 -5.61 3.71
C ALA A 3 -16.23 -6.09 3.27
N HIS A 4 -17.22 -5.88 4.13
CA HIS A 4 -18.60 -5.80 3.67
C HIS A 4 -18.81 -4.51 2.89
N ASN A 5 -18.83 -4.59 1.55
CA ASN A 5 -19.82 -4.00 0.64
C ASN A 5 -19.23 -3.68 -0.74
N LEU A 6 -19.62 -4.48 -1.73
CA LEU A 6 -19.62 -4.09 -3.14
C LEU A 6 -21.03 -4.35 -3.68
N LEU A 7 -21.93 -3.39 -3.44
CA LEU A 7 -23.18 -3.25 -4.18
C LEU A 7 -22.92 -2.28 -5.34
N LEU A 8 -23.04 -2.78 -6.57
CA LEU A 8 -23.26 -1.94 -7.75
C LEU A 8 -24.78 -1.78 -7.95
N PRO A 9 -25.25 -0.66 -8.50
CA PRO A 9 -26.68 -0.43 -8.72
C PRO A 9 -27.17 -1.16 -9.98
N SER A 10 -28.35 -1.77 -9.89
CA SER A 10 -29.11 -2.27 -11.04
C SER A 10 -29.81 -1.11 -11.77
N PRO A 11 -30.04 -1.21 -13.10
CA PRO A 11 -30.56 -0.10 -13.90
C PRO A 11 -32.10 -0.14 -13.99
N SER A 12 -32.73 1.03 -13.95
CA SER A 12 -34.01 1.22 -14.63
C SER A 12 -34.24 2.68 -15.03
N SER A 13 -34.53 2.81 -16.32
CA SER A 13 -34.97 3.93 -17.13
C SER A 13 -36.04 4.85 -16.56
N SER A 14 -35.86 6.17 -16.76
CA SER A 14 -36.88 7.06 -17.36
C SER A 14 -36.25 8.39 -17.77
N SER A 15 -36.49 8.79 -19.02
CA SER A 15 -36.07 10.03 -19.70
C SER A 15 -37.16 11.14 -19.56
N PRO A 16 -37.09 12.33 -20.22
CA PRO A 16 -36.50 13.55 -19.64
C PRO A 16 -37.38 14.83 -19.74
N SER A 17 -36.80 15.98 -19.33
CA SER A 17 -37.03 17.38 -19.80
C SER A 17 -37.90 18.32 -18.93
N PRO A 18 -37.90 19.67 -19.13
CA PRO A 18 -36.78 20.61 -19.43
C PRO A 18 -36.88 22.02 -18.74
N PHE A 19 -35.86 22.88 -18.96
CA PHE A 19 -35.77 24.34 -18.70
C PHE A 19 -35.67 24.79 -17.22
N ALA A 20 -34.83 25.74 -16.79
CA ALA A 20 -34.50 27.02 -17.42
C ALA A 20 -33.12 27.60 -17.02
N PHE A 21 -32.52 28.30 -17.98
CA PHE A 21 -31.56 29.40 -17.84
C PHE A 21 -32.23 30.61 -17.16
N ASP A 22 -31.50 31.44 -16.41
CA ASP A 22 -31.19 32.84 -16.81
C ASP A 22 -30.16 33.52 -15.85
N PRO A 23 -29.35 34.50 -16.31
CA PRO A 23 -28.16 35.03 -15.65
C PRO A 23 -28.25 36.52 -15.30
N HIS A 24 -27.48 36.96 -14.29
CA HIS A 24 -27.01 38.34 -14.17
C HIS A 24 -25.57 38.30 -13.61
N ARG A 25 -24.50 38.53 -14.40
CA ARG A 25 -23.88 39.81 -14.81
C ARG A 25 -23.63 40.72 -13.58
N ARG A 26 -22.39 41.05 -13.16
CA ARG A 26 -21.40 41.93 -13.84
C ARG A 26 -20.01 41.92 -13.16
N ARG A 27 -19.02 42.38 -13.95
CA ARG A 27 -17.55 42.47 -13.75
C ARG A 27 -17.07 43.69 -12.91
N LEU A 28 -16.03 43.48 -12.08
CA LEU A 28 -14.71 44.18 -11.90
C LEU A 28 -14.63 45.70 -11.49
N PRO A 29 -13.43 46.28 -11.15
CA PRO A 29 -12.88 46.59 -9.80
C PRO A 29 -12.37 48.08 -9.76
N PRO A 30 -11.20 48.51 -9.22
CA PRO A 30 -10.30 48.10 -8.11
C PRO A 30 -9.94 49.27 -7.14
N HIS A 31 -9.26 49.02 -6.01
CA HIS A 31 -8.36 50.00 -5.37
C HIS A 31 -7.26 49.33 -4.49
N HIS A 32 -6.00 49.65 -4.81
CA HIS A 32 -4.77 49.53 -3.98
C HIS A 32 -4.67 50.73 -3.00
N PRO A 33 -3.94 50.67 -1.86
CA PRO A 33 -2.45 50.86 -1.80
C PRO A 33 -1.72 50.03 -0.69
N LEU A 34 -0.51 49.49 -0.90
CA LEU A 34 0.89 49.94 -0.64
C LEU A 34 1.49 49.72 0.79
N PHE A 35 2.74 49.21 0.79
CA PHE A 35 3.82 49.20 1.82
C PHE A 35 3.67 48.24 3.03
N SER A 36 4.71 47.62 3.63
CA SER A 36 6.17 47.48 3.44
C SER A 36 6.66 46.30 4.33
N ASP A 37 7.93 45.92 4.13
CA ASP A 37 8.87 45.30 5.10
C ASP A 37 8.98 43.76 5.22
N ALA A 38 10.02 43.26 4.54
CA ALA A 38 11.16 42.51 5.08
C ALA A 38 10.96 41.57 6.29
N ALA A 39 11.20 40.27 6.05
CA ALA A 39 12.13 39.46 6.85
C ALA A 39 12.36 38.09 6.18
N SER A 40 13.61 37.80 5.82
CA SER A 40 14.09 36.44 5.56
C SER A 40 14.00 35.59 6.83
N PRO A 41 13.90 34.26 6.69
CA PRO A 41 14.84 33.44 7.44
C PRO A 41 15.54 32.39 6.59
N ALA A 42 16.63 31.93 7.18
CA ALA A 42 17.70 31.19 6.58
C ALA A 42 17.33 29.75 6.18
N ARG A 43 18.11 29.29 5.20
CA ARG A 43 18.12 27.97 4.57
C ARG A 43 18.36 26.87 5.61
N LEU A 44 17.46 25.90 5.69
CA LEU A 44 17.73 24.58 6.27
C LEU A 44 18.15 23.64 5.14
N ALA A 45 19.43 23.26 5.15
CA ALA A 45 20.00 22.29 4.24
C ALA A 45 19.38 20.91 4.50
N GLY A 46 18.54 20.44 3.59
CA GLY A 46 18.08 19.05 3.55
C GLY A 46 19.25 18.14 3.16
N ALA A 47 19.67 17.26 4.07
CA ALA A 47 20.67 16.24 3.80
C ALA A 47 20.12 15.22 2.78
N SER A 48 20.64 15.25 1.56
CA SER A 48 20.39 14.21 0.56
C SER A 48 21.13 12.93 0.96
N ARG A 49 20.40 11.91 1.43
CA ARG A 49 20.96 10.58 1.69
C ARG A 49 21.08 9.83 0.36
N ARG A 50 22.30 9.56 -0.07
CA ARG A 50 22.61 8.65 -1.20
C ARG A 50 22.29 7.21 -0.79
N ILE A 51 21.32 6.59 -1.45
CA ILE A 51 20.98 5.18 -1.29
C ILE A 51 21.84 4.36 -2.25
N LYS A 52 22.56 3.36 -1.72
CA LYS A 52 23.37 2.43 -2.52
C LYS A 52 22.49 1.25 -2.94
N PHE A 53 22.42 1.00 -4.25
CA PHE A 53 21.85 -0.22 -4.81
C PHE A 53 22.83 -1.39 -4.58
N LEU A 54 22.35 -2.50 -4.02
CA LEU A 54 23.03 -3.79 -4.10
C LEU A 54 22.24 -4.73 -5.03
N PRO A 55 22.90 -5.47 -5.94
CA PRO A 55 22.23 -6.36 -6.88
C PRO A 55 21.81 -7.67 -6.19
N LEU A 56 20.57 -8.10 -6.47
CA LEU A 56 20.02 -9.39 -6.03
C LEU A 56 20.80 -10.55 -6.64
N LYS A 57 21.34 -11.47 -5.83
CA LYS A 57 21.88 -12.75 -6.32
C LYS A 57 20.73 -13.68 -6.69
N SER A 58 20.76 -14.17 -7.92
CA SER A 58 19.79 -15.07 -8.58
C SER A 58 19.73 -16.50 -8.03
N SER A 59 20.39 -16.82 -6.90
CA SER A 59 20.64 -18.20 -6.49
C SER A 59 19.53 -18.84 -5.63
N PHE A 60 18.60 -18.07 -5.06
CA PHE A 60 17.61 -18.60 -4.11
C PHE A 60 16.38 -19.24 -4.79
N TRP A 61 16.05 -18.80 -6.01
CA TRP A 61 14.84 -19.24 -6.72
C TRP A 61 14.89 -20.66 -7.29
N GLU A 62 16.09 -21.25 -7.46
CA GLU A 62 16.24 -22.64 -7.93
C GLU A 62 15.99 -23.67 -6.81
N THR A 63 16.24 -23.30 -5.55
CA THR A 63 16.04 -24.17 -4.39
C THR A 63 14.55 -24.37 -4.08
N ILE A 64 13.73 -23.33 -4.26
CA ILE A 64 12.29 -23.41 -3.98
C ILE A 64 11.53 -24.23 -5.03
N ARG A 65 11.96 -24.22 -6.30
CA ARG A 65 11.31 -25.06 -7.33
C ARG A 65 11.66 -26.54 -7.23
N SER A 66 12.76 -26.90 -6.55
CA SER A 66 13.25 -28.28 -6.49
C SER A 66 12.76 -29.07 -5.27
N GLY A 67 12.12 -28.43 -4.30
CA GLY A 67 11.67 -29.06 -3.05
C GLY A 67 10.20 -29.53 -3.05
N PHE A 68 9.78 -30.35 -4.01
CA PHE A 68 8.47 -31.00 -3.96
C PHE A 68 8.61 -32.52 -4.14
N LEU A 69 9.02 -33.22 -3.06
CA LEU A 69 8.79 -34.64 -2.78
C LEU A 69 9.67 -35.12 -1.60
N LYS A 70 9.11 -35.17 -0.38
CA LYS A 70 9.11 -36.35 0.51
C LYS A 70 8.65 -36.01 1.93
N ASP A 71 7.69 -36.78 2.42
CA ASP A 71 7.37 -36.96 3.83
C ASP A 71 8.59 -37.48 4.62
N SER A 72 8.88 -36.83 5.75
CA SER A 72 9.30 -37.49 7.00
C SER A 72 9.40 -36.44 8.11
N ALA A 73 8.47 -36.51 9.06
CA ALA A 73 8.51 -35.75 10.31
C ALA A 73 9.80 -36.08 11.09
N THR A 74 10.74 -35.14 11.08
CA THR A 74 11.89 -35.13 11.98
C THR A 74 11.89 -33.78 12.65
N GLN A 75 11.67 -33.73 13.97
CA GLN A 75 11.75 -32.48 14.74
C GLN A 75 13.20 -32.00 14.70
N ILE A 76 13.44 -30.91 13.97
CA ILE A 76 14.70 -30.19 13.98
C ILE A 76 14.64 -29.26 15.20
N VAL A 77 15.41 -29.59 16.24
CA VAL A 77 15.66 -28.68 17.35
C VAL A 77 16.95 -27.97 17.03
N ASP A 78 16.86 -26.70 16.62
CA ASP A 78 18.04 -25.89 16.39
C ASP A 78 18.75 -25.56 17.72
N PRO A 79 20.09 -25.64 17.78
CA PRO A 79 20.83 -25.18 18.95
C PRO A 79 20.62 -23.67 19.14
N PRO A 80 20.64 -23.15 20.39
CA PRO A 80 20.42 -21.74 20.65
C PRO A 80 21.52 -20.93 19.97
N THR A 81 21.14 -20.11 19.00
CA THR A 81 22.06 -19.22 18.32
C THR A 81 22.57 -18.19 19.33
N SER A 82 23.89 -17.97 19.33
CA SER A 82 24.55 -16.83 19.99
C SER A 82 23.79 -15.54 19.68
N PRO A 83 23.82 -14.49 20.53
CA PRO A 83 23.06 -13.26 20.30
C PRO A 83 23.45 -12.69 18.93
N GLU A 84 22.62 -13.01 17.94
CA GLU A 84 22.69 -12.43 16.62
C GLU A 84 22.35 -10.97 16.85
N GLU A 85 23.28 -10.10 16.45
CA GLU A 85 23.00 -8.69 16.29
C GLU A 85 21.65 -8.63 15.55
N GLU A 86 20.60 -8.10 16.19
CA GLU A 86 19.30 -7.90 15.55
C GLU A 86 19.57 -7.04 14.32
N GLU A 87 19.80 -7.67 13.15
CA GLU A 87 20.03 -6.96 11.91
C GLU A 87 18.75 -6.16 11.66
N GLU A 88 18.83 -4.85 11.89
CA GLU A 88 17.70 -3.95 11.73
C GLU A 88 17.31 -3.97 10.25
N ILE A 89 16.27 -4.75 9.91
CA ILE A 89 15.88 -5.00 8.51
C ILE A 89 15.29 -3.72 7.94
N LEU A 90 16.15 -2.93 7.30
CA LEU A 90 15.80 -1.63 6.74
C LEU A 90 14.64 -1.73 5.73
N PRO A 91 13.78 -0.70 5.65
CA PRO A 91 12.77 -0.61 4.62
C PRO A 91 13.37 -0.74 3.22
N GLN A 92 12.75 -1.56 2.39
CA GLN A 92 13.09 -1.66 0.98
C GLN A 92 12.30 -0.61 0.21
N GLU A 93 13.01 0.23 -0.55
CA GLU A 93 12.41 1.23 -1.42
C GLU A 93 12.97 1.13 -2.83
N PHE A 94 12.10 1.06 -3.84
CA PHE A 94 12.53 1.02 -5.23
C PHE A 94 11.43 1.45 -6.19
N LEU A 95 11.87 2.00 -7.32
CA LEU A 95 11.03 2.44 -8.42
C LEU A 95 10.45 1.23 -9.14
N LEU A 96 9.12 1.14 -9.21
CA LEU A 96 8.42 0.13 -10.00
C LEU A 96 8.35 0.52 -11.46
N PHE A 97 8.02 1.78 -11.73
CA PHE A 97 7.78 2.27 -13.07
C PHE A 97 7.89 3.80 -13.13
N GLU A 98 8.26 4.31 -14.30
CA GLU A 98 8.34 5.74 -14.60
C GLU A 98 7.72 6.00 -15.98
N LYS A 99 6.95 7.09 -16.11
CA LYS A 99 6.46 7.58 -17.40
C LYS A 99 6.43 9.10 -17.45
N THR A 100 6.59 9.63 -18.66
CA THR A 100 6.31 11.03 -18.96
C THR A 100 4.83 11.19 -19.31
N LEU A 101 4.17 12.16 -18.69
CA LEU A 101 2.78 12.54 -18.94
C LEU A 101 2.70 13.50 -20.15
N PRO A 102 1.51 13.66 -20.77
CA PRO A 102 1.34 14.52 -21.95
C PRO A 102 1.67 16.01 -21.72
N ASP A 103 1.60 16.47 -20.47
CA ASP A 103 1.96 17.82 -20.05
C ASP A 103 3.48 17.99 -19.84
N GLY A 104 4.28 16.95 -20.11
CA GLY A 104 5.74 16.93 -19.91
C GLY A 104 6.16 16.60 -18.48
N SER A 105 5.24 16.43 -17.54
CA SER A 105 5.57 16.02 -16.17
C SER A 105 5.99 14.56 -16.09
N LEU A 106 6.81 14.22 -15.09
CA LEU A 106 7.28 12.85 -14.85
C LEU A 106 6.49 12.23 -13.70
N GLU A 107 5.90 11.06 -13.92
CA GLU A 107 5.24 10.27 -12.87
C GLU A 107 6.03 8.99 -12.60
N GLN A 108 6.44 8.83 -11.34
CA GLN A 108 7.15 7.67 -10.81
C GLN A 108 6.27 6.92 -9.82
N ILE A 109 6.23 5.60 -9.91
CA ILE A 109 5.55 4.74 -8.94
C ILE A 109 6.60 4.07 -8.06
N MET A 110 6.62 4.42 -6.79
CA MET A 110 7.58 3.93 -5.80
C MET A 110 6.94 2.89 -4.89
N PHE A 111 7.62 1.77 -4.67
CA PHE A 111 7.29 0.82 -3.61
C PHE A 111 8.12 1.12 -2.36
N SER A 112 7.53 0.97 -1.16
CA SER A 112 8.25 1.01 0.12
C SER A 112 7.69 -0.03 1.09
N SER A 113 8.55 -0.80 1.78
CA SER A 113 8.14 -1.88 2.73
C SER A 113 8.17 -1.48 4.21
N GLY A 114 8.37 -0.19 4.51
CA GLY A 114 8.46 0.31 5.89
C GLY A 114 8.24 1.81 5.99
N GLY A 115 7.48 2.38 5.05
CA GLY A 115 7.17 3.80 5.02
C GLY A 115 6.24 4.20 6.16
N ASP A 116 6.49 5.37 6.75
CA ASP A 116 5.51 6.03 7.62
C ASP A 116 4.30 6.41 6.77
N VAL A 117 3.12 5.99 7.20
CA VAL A 117 1.86 6.22 6.46
C VAL A 117 1.05 7.22 7.25
N ASP A 118 0.88 8.41 6.66
CA ASP A 118 -0.01 9.41 7.21
C ASP A 118 -1.46 8.87 7.24
N VAL A 119 -2.09 8.98 8.40
CA VAL A 119 -3.43 8.41 8.64
C VAL A 119 -4.51 9.12 7.84
N TYR A 120 -4.32 10.39 7.46
CA TYR A 120 -5.24 11.13 6.61
C TYR A 120 -5.11 10.68 5.16
N ASP A 121 -3.89 10.45 4.67
CA ASP A 121 -3.67 9.89 3.33
C ASP A 121 -4.26 8.49 3.20
N LEU A 122 -4.04 7.63 4.21
CA LEU A 122 -4.65 6.31 4.24
C LEU A 122 -6.19 6.40 4.30
N GLN A 123 -6.74 7.30 5.11
CA GLN A 123 -8.19 7.47 5.16
C GLN A 123 -8.76 7.98 3.82
N ALA A 124 -8.09 8.92 3.15
CA ALA A 124 -8.48 9.38 1.83
C ALA A 124 -8.41 8.25 0.78
N LEU A 125 -7.44 7.35 0.89
CA LEU A 125 -7.37 6.15 0.04
C LEU A 125 -8.51 5.16 0.35
N CYS A 126 -8.80 4.91 1.63
CA CYS A 126 -9.93 4.09 2.06
C CYS A 126 -11.27 4.63 1.53
N ASP A 127 -11.49 5.94 1.61
CA ASP A 127 -12.71 6.60 1.11
C ASP A 127 -12.92 6.31 -0.40
N LYS A 128 -11.84 6.36 -1.21
CA LYS A 128 -11.92 6.09 -2.66
C LYS A 128 -12.29 4.66 -3.00
N VAL A 129 -11.86 3.69 -2.21
CA VAL A 129 -12.21 2.27 -2.42
C VAL A 129 -13.54 1.89 -1.75
N GLY A 130 -14.25 2.85 -1.16
CA GLY A 130 -15.56 2.66 -0.54
C GLY A 130 -15.51 1.99 0.83
N TRP A 131 -14.35 2.00 1.51
CA TRP A 131 -14.23 1.43 2.84
C TRP A 131 -14.81 2.38 3.91
N PRO A 132 -15.46 1.84 4.95
CA PRO A 132 -15.98 2.67 6.02
C PRO A 132 -14.84 3.35 6.79
N ARG A 133 -15.07 4.60 7.20
CA ARG A 133 -14.12 5.33 8.03
C ARG A 133 -13.96 4.67 9.40
N ARG A 134 -12.73 4.68 9.89
CA ARG A 134 -12.33 4.11 11.18
C ARG A 134 -11.83 5.26 12.08
N PRO A 135 -11.96 5.16 13.41
CA PRO A 135 -11.34 6.15 14.29
C PRO A 135 -9.84 6.28 14.02
N LEU A 136 -9.36 7.48 13.69
CA LEU A 136 -7.97 7.70 13.27
C LEU A 136 -6.94 7.24 14.30
N SER A 137 -7.23 7.38 15.59
CA SER A 137 -6.37 6.89 16.68
C SER A 137 -6.21 5.36 16.66
N LYS A 138 -7.27 4.63 16.33
CA LYS A 138 -7.21 3.16 16.17
C LYS A 138 -6.50 2.76 14.88
N LEU A 139 -6.67 3.54 13.81
CA LEU A 139 -5.94 3.32 12.56
C LEU A 139 -4.44 3.52 12.74
N ALA A 140 -4.04 4.62 13.40
CA ALA A 140 -2.65 4.88 13.78
C ALA A 140 -2.06 3.74 14.61
N ALA A 141 -2.80 3.26 15.63
CA ALA A 141 -2.38 2.13 16.43
C ALA A 141 -2.25 0.84 15.61
N ALA A 142 -3.16 0.58 14.67
CA ALA A 142 -3.07 -0.59 13.80
C ALA A 142 -1.84 -0.54 12.87
N LEU A 143 -1.50 0.63 12.32
CA LEU A 143 -0.29 0.83 11.52
C LEU A 143 0.96 0.60 12.37
N LYS A 144 1.05 1.25 13.54
CA LYS A 144 2.19 1.15 14.45
C LYS A 144 2.46 -0.29 14.91
N ASN A 145 1.41 -1.08 15.15
CA ASN A 145 1.53 -2.46 15.62
C ASN A 145 1.51 -3.49 14.47
N SER A 146 1.62 -3.05 13.22
CA SER A 146 1.79 -3.96 12.09
C SER A 146 3.26 -4.25 11.88
N TYR A 147 3.56 -5.51 11.57
CA TYR A 147 4.93 -5.95 11.33
C TYR A 147 5.49 -5.37 10.02
N ILE A 148 4.65 -5.28 8.99
CA ILE A 148 4.97 -4.64 7.71
C ILE A 148 3.79 -3.79 7.25
N VAL A 149 4.11 -2.58 6.80
CA VAL A 149 3.22 -1.72 6.02
C VAL A 149 3.93 -1.44 4.70
N ALA A 150 3.49 -2.12 3.64
CA ALA A 150 3.95 -1.91 2.28
C ALA A 150 3.09 -0.83 1.60
N THR A 151 3.70 0.06 0.84
CA THR A 151 3.03 1.20 0.21
C THR A 151 3.43 1.35 -1.25
N LEU A 152 2.52 1.95 -2.02
CA LEU A 152 2.78 2.47 -3.34
C LEU A 152 2.54 3.98 -3.32
N HIS A 153 3.54 4.74 -3.75
CA HIS A 153 3.46 6.19 -3.87
C HIS A 153 3.62 6.61 -5.33
N SER A 154 2.73 7.48 -5.79
CA SER A 154 2.90 8.23 -7.03
C SER A 154 3.66 9.51 -6.71
N ILE A 155 4.81 9.69 -7.34
CA ILE A 155 5.65 10.89 -7.21
C ILE A 155 5.63 11.61 -8.55
N ARG A 156 5.13 12.85 -8.57
CA ARG A 156 5.04 13.68 -9.77
C ARG A 156 6.03 14.84 -9.71
N HIS A 157 6.83 14.98 -10.76
CA HIS A 157 7.76 16.09 -10.96
C HIS A 157 7.23 16.99 -12.07
N SER A 158 6.95 18.24 -11.75
CA SER A 158 6.55 19.25 -12.73
C SER A 158 7.79 19.92 -13.33
N PRO A 159 7.86 20.10 -14.66
CA PRO A 159 8.97 20.79 -15.30
C PRO A 159 8.97 22.31 -15.07
N GLU A 160 7.84 22.88 -14.66
CA GLU A 160 7.64 24.34 -14.57
C GLU A 160 7.75 24.89 -13.14
N SER A 161 7.96 24.04 -12.13
CA SER A 161 8.05 24.47 -10.73
C SER A 161 9.32 23.97 -10.04
N ASP A 162 10.03 24.87 -9.36
CA ASP A 162 11.08 24.54 -8.38
C ASP A 162 10.51 23.90 -7.09
N GLU A 163 9.20 23.63 -7.04
CA GLU A 163 8.55 22.98 -5.90
C GLU A 163 8.94 21.50 -5.77
N SER A 164 8.99 21.02 -4.52
CA SER A 164 9.23 19.61 -4.21
C SER A 164 8.19 18.71 -4.87
N ALA A 165 8.64 17.59 -5.43
CA ALA A 165 7.80 16.60 -6.10
C ALA A 165 6.54 16.25 -5.29
N GLN A 166 5.38 16.20 -5.96
CA GLN A 166 4.12 15.85 -5.33
C GLN A 166 4.06 14.35 -5.11
N THR A 167 4.06 13.93 -3.84
CA THR A 167 3.92 12.52 -3.45
C THR A 167 2.49 12.23 -3.03
N LYS A 168 1.94 11.12 -3.50
CA LYS A 168 0.57 10.67 -3.19
C LYS A 168 0.55 9.17 -2.92
N LEU A 169 -0.04 8.77 -1.79
CA LEU A 169 -0.32 7.37 -1.51
C LEU A 169 -1.39 6.84 -2.50
N ILE A 170 -1.04 5.79 -3.24
CA ILE A 170 -1.92 5.16 -4.24
C ILE A 170 -2.14 3.67 -3.98
N GLY A 171 -1.48 3.08 -3.01
CA GLY A 171 -1.72 1.70 -2.59
C GLY A 171 -1.08 1.38 -1.26
N MET A 172 -1.66 0.44 -0.53
CA MET A 172 -1.13 -0.05 0.74
C MET A 172 -1.45 -1.54 0.91
N ALA A 173 -0.51 -2.29 1.47
CA ALA A 173 -0.74 -3.62 1.99
C ALA A 173 -0.16 -3.73 3.41
N ARG A 174 -0.90 -4.34 4.34
CA ARG A 174 -0.52 -4.39 5.76
C ARG A 174 -0.60 -5.80 6.31
N ALA A 175 0.44 -6.21 7.04
CA ALA A 175 0.50 -7.52 7.69
C ALA A 175 0.89 -7.40 9.18
N THR A 176 0.25 -8.20 10.03
CA THR A 176 0.73 -8.49 11.39
C THR A 176 1.53 -9.77 11.39
N SER A 177 2.43 -9.94 12.36
CA SER A 177 3.23 -11.16 12.50
C SER A 177 3.47 -11.48 13.98
N ASP A 178 3.77 -12.74 14.28
CA ASP A 178 4.39 -13.15 15.55
C ASP A 178 5.92 -12.97 15.55
N HIS A 179 6.47 -12.38 14.48
CA HIS A 179 7.89 -12.10 14.24
C HIS A 179 8.76 -13.35 14.05
N ALA A 180 8.16 -14.53 13.89
CA ALA A 180 8.90 -15.77 13.71
C ALA A 180 8.28 -16.64 12.61
N PHE A 181 7.05 -17.09 12.79
CA PHE A 181 6.48 -18.15 11.96
C PHE A 181 5.33 -17.66 11.09
N ASN A 182 4.47 -16.81 11.64
CA ASN A 182 3.16 -16.54 11.09
C ASN A 182 2.97 -15.06 10.79
N ALA A 183 2.49 -14.76 9.57
CA ALA A 183 1.93 -13.46 9.24
C ALA A 183 0.50 -13.56 8.71
N THR A 184 -0.28 -12.51 8.95
CA THR A 184 -1.61 -12.34 8.37
C THR A 184 -1.70 -11.00 7.66
N ILE A 185 -2.02 -11.03 6.36
CA ILE A 185 -2.29 -9.85 5.55
C ILE A 185 -3.75 -9.43 5.79
N TRP A 186 -3.93 -8.18 6.20
CA TRP A 186 -5.24 -7.64 6.61
C TRP A 186 -5.85 -6.69 5.58
N ASP A 187 -5.12 -5.62 5.25
CA ASP A 187 -5.61 -4.58 4.35
C ASP A 187 -4.77 -4.64 3.08
N VAL A 188 -5.41 -4.76 1.91
CA VAL A 188 -4.79 -4.58 0.59
C VAL A 188 -5.71 -3.68 -0.22
N LEU A 189 -5.22 -2.50 -0.60
CA LEU A 189 -6.00 -1.54 -1.38
C LEU A 189 -5.12 -0.75 -2.34
N VAL A 190 -5.69 -0.40 -3.49
CA VAL A 190 -5.09 0.41 -4.54
C VAL A 190 -6.10 1.45 -4.99
N ASP A 191 -5.67 2.70 -5.18
CA ASP A 191 -6.50 3.80 -5.68
C ASP A 191 -7.20 3.34 -6.97
N PRO A 192 -8.52 3.48 -7.10
CA PRO A 192 -9.25 3.01 -8.29
C PRO A 192 -8.67 3.50 -9.62
N SER A 193 -8.07 4.69 -9.64
CA SER A 193 -7.43 5.27 -10.84
C SER A 193 -6.17 4.50 -11.27
N TYR A 194 -5.64 3.65 -10.40
CA TYR A 194 -4.42 2.86 -10.56
C TYR A 194 -4.70 1.34 -10.62
N GLN A 195 -5.97 0.93 -10.55
CA GLN A 195 -6.36 -0.46 -10.69
C GLN A 195 -6.29 -0.93 -12.16
N GLY A 196 -6.26 -2.25 -12.36
CA GLY A 196 -6.15 -2.86 -13.70
C GLY A 196 -4.74 -2.81 -14.31
N GLN A 197 -3.77 -2.18 -13.64
CA GLN A 197 -2.39 -2.01 -14.13
C GLN A 197 -1.39 -2.99 -13.49
N GLY A 198 -1.87 -4.03 -12.80
CA GLY A 198 -1.03 -5.01 -12.11
C GLY A 198 -0.44 -4.55 -10.76
N LEU A 199 -0.66 -3.29 -10.35
CA LEU A 199 -0.08 -2.73 -9.12
C LEU A 199 -0.48 -3.48 -7.84
N GLY A 200 -1.73 -3.96 -7.75
CA GLY A 200 -2.17 -4.78 -6.62
C GLY A 200 -1.39 -6.10 -6.51
N LYS A 201 -1.12 -6.75 -7.65
CA LYS A 201 -0.29 -7.95 -7.72
C LYS A 201 1.14 -7.64 -7.28
N THR A 202 1.76 -6.61 -7.87
CA THR A 202 3.14 -6.20 -7.52
C THR A 202 3.28 -5.86 -6.05
N LEU A 203 2.29 -5.17 -5.46
CA LEU A 203 2.28 -4.81 -4.05
C LEU A 203 2.27 -6.05 -3.14
N VAL A 204 1.38 -7.02 -3.42
CA VAL A 204 1.27 -8.24 -2.61
C VAL A 204 2.50 -9.14 -2.81
N GLU A 205 3.00 -9.29 -4.04
CA GLU A 205 4.21 -10.08 -4.31
C GLU A 205 5.43 -9.54 -3.57
N ASN A 206 5.61 -8.22 -3.53
CA ASN A 206 6.72 -7.62 -2.79
C ASN A 206 6.53 -7.72 -1.28
N LEU A 207 5.31 -7.58 -0.77
CA LEU A 207 5.01 -7.85 0.65
C LEU A 207 5.39 -9.29 1.03
N ILE A 208 5.00 -10.29 0.22
CA ILE A 208 5.35 -11.70 0.43
C ILE A 208 6.86 -11.89 0.40
N ARG A 209 7.57 -11.30 -0.58
CA ARG A 209 9.04 -11.37 -0.64
C ARG A 209 9.69 -10.79 0.60
N THR A 210 9.21 -9.65 1.10
CA THR A 210 9.73 -9.07 2.33
C THR A 210 9.46 -9.99 3.52
N LEU A 211 8.27 -10.58 3.66
CA LEU A 211 7.96 -11.53 4.74
C LEU A 211 8.89 -12.76 4.70
N LEU A 212 9.08 -13.36 3.52
CA LEU A 212 9.95 -14.53 3.34
C LEU A 212 11.43 -14.21 3.61
N GLN A 213 11.90 -13.02 3.26
CA GLN A 213 13.26 -12.57 3.60
C GLN A 213 13.46 -12.38 5.11
N ARG A 214 12.38 -12.23 5.86
CA ARG A 214 12.38 -12.17 7.33
C ARG A 214 12.04 -13.53 7.96
N ASP A 215 12.22 -14.60 7.20
CA ASP A 215 12.01 -16.01 7.60
C ASP A 215 10.57 -16.36 8.03
N ILE A 216 9.58 -15.57 7.61
CA ILE A 216 8.16 -15.88 7.89
C ILE A 216 7.62 -16.77 6.77
N GLY A 217 7.53 -18.08 7.07
CA GLY A 217 7.07 -19.08 6.11
C GLY A 217 5.53 -19.22 6.00
N ASN A 218 4.77 -18.95 7.06
CA ASN A 218 3.31 -19.12 7.04
C ASN A 218 2.60 -17.78 6.87
N ILE A 219 2.12 -17.51 5.65
CA ILE A 219 1.47 -16.25 5.29
C ILE A 219 0.00 -16.51 4.98
N SER A 220 -0.87 -15.95 5.80
CA SER A 220 -2.32 -16.09 5.71
C SER A 220 -2.99 -14.79 5.29
N LEU A 221 -4.20 -14.89 4.74
CA LEU A 221 -5.09 -13.77 4.50
C LEU A 221 -6.54 -14.24 4.55
N PHE A 222 -7.45 -13.28 4.60
CA PHE A 222 -8.86 -13.55 4.38
C PHE A 222 -9.31 -12.79 3.15
N ALA A 223 -9.97 -13.49 2.23
CA ALA A 223 -10.40 -12.94 0.95
C ALA A 223 -11.93 -12.89 0.87
N ASP A 224 -12.46 -11.75 0.42
CA ASP A 224 -13.85 -11.70 -0.04
C ASP A 224 -14.02 -12.55 -1.31
N SER A 225 -15.21 -13.10 -1.52
CA SER A 225 -15.50 -14.03 -2.63
C SER A 225 -15.09 -13.50 -4.01
N LYS A 226 -15.16 -12.18 -4.22
CA LYS A 226 -14.82 -11.51 -5.49
C LYS A 226 -13.33 -11.45 -5.80
N VAL A 227 -12.45 -11.65 -4.81
CA VAL A 227 -10.98 -11.51 -4.96
C VAL A 227 -10.23 -12.82 -4.69
N VAL A 228 -10.94 -13.93 -4.47
CA VAL A 228 -10.33 -15.24 -4.25
C VAL A 228 -9.44 -15.64 -5.44
N ASP A 229 -9.91 -15.48 -6.67
CA ASP A 229 -9.14 -15.84 -7.87
C ASP A 229 -7.89 -14.97 -8.04
N PHE A 230 -7.95 -13.70 -7.61
CA PHE A 230 -6.79 -12.82 -7.59
C PHE A 230 -5.69 -13.39 -6.68
N TYR A 231 -6.02 -13.78 -5.45
CA TYR A 231 -5.04 -14.37 -4.52
C TYR A 231 -4.61 -15.77 -4.93
N ARG A 232 -5.50 -16.58 -5.53
CA ARG A 232 -5.14 -17.90 -6.06
C ARG A 232 -4.06 -17.79 -7.14
N ASN A 233 -4.17 -16.79 -8.02
CA ASN A 233 -3.15 -16.52 -9.04
C ASN A 233 -1.81 -16.06 -8.47
N LEU A 234 -1.75 -15.68 -7.18
CA LEU A 234 -0.53 -15.35 -6.44
C LEU A 234 0.01 -16.56 -5.65
N GLY A 235 -0.64 -17.72 -5.70
CA GLY A 235 -0.24 -18.94 -5.01
C GLY A 235 -0.92 -19.16 -3.66
N PHE A 236 -1.91 -18.34 -3.27
CA PHE A 236 -2.71 -18.64 -2.07
C PHE A 236 -3.71 -19.76 -2.34
N GLU A 237 -3.87 -20.64 -1.36
CA GLU A 237 -4.86 -21.71 -1.38
C GLU A 237 -5.97 -21.42 -0.35
N ALA A 238 -7.22 -21.65 -0.73
CA ALA A 238 -8.35 -21.54 0.17
C ALA A 238 -8.61 -22.90 0.84
N ASP A 239 -8.78 -22.89 2.16
CA ASP A 239 -9.05 -24.07 2.98
C ASP A 239 -8.05 -25.25 2.77
N PRO A 240 -6.73 -25.01 2.82
CA PRO A 240 -5.74 -26.08 2.66
C PRO A 240 -5.99 -27.17 3.71
N GLU A 241 -6.03 -28.43 3.28
CA GLU A 241 -6.30 -29.60 4.14
C GLU A 241 -7.62 -29.51 4.92
N GLY A 242 -8.57 -28.68 4.47
CA GLY A 242 -9.85 -28.48 5.14
C GLY A 242 -9.79 -27.53 6.35
N ILE A 243 -8.66 -26.87 6.61
CA ILE A 243 -8.54 -25.82 7.64
C ILE A 243 -9.53 -24.70 7.34
N LYS A 244 -10.23 -24.19 8.37
CA LYS A 244 -11.24 -23.13 8.23
C LYS A 244 -10.87 -21.89 9.01
N GLY A 245 -10.91 -20.74 8.34
CA GLY A 245 -10.93 -19.44 9.00
C GLY A 245 -12.23 -19.26 9.78
N MET A 246 -12.14 -18.96 11.07
CA MET A 246 -13.30 -18.76 11.94
C MET A 246 -13.30 -17.36 12.53
N PHE A 247 -14.48 -16.76 12.65
CA PHE A 247 -14.68 -15.47 13.30
C PHE A 247 -15.50 -15.67 14.57
N TRP A 248 -15.05 -15.06 15.66
CA TRP A 248 -15.78 -15.06 16.91
C TRP A 248 -16.78 -13.91 16.94
N TYR A 249 -18.02 -14.23 17.31
CA TYR A 249 -19.08 -13.27 17.56
C TYR A 249 -19.51 -13.40 19.01
N PRO A 250 -19.43 -12.34 19.84
CA PRO A 250 -19.91 -12.39 21.21
C PRO A 250 -21.40 -12.74 21.20
N LYS A 251 -21.76 -13.75 21.99
CA LYS A 251 -23.14 -13.97 22.39
C LYS A 251 -23.26 -13.27 23.74
N TYR A 252 -24.15 -12.28 23.82
CA TYR A 252 -24.42 -11.40 24.98
C TYR A 252 -23.48 -10.20 25.13
#